data_AF-A0A934ZEN3-F1
#
_entry.id   AF-A0A934ZEN3-F1
#
_cell.length_a   1.000
_cell.length_b   1.000
_cell.length_c   1.000
_cell.angle_alpha   90.00
_cell.angle_beta   90.00
_cell.angle_gamma   90.00
#
_symmetry.space_group_name_H-M   'P 1'
#
loop_
_entity.id
_entity.type
_entity.pdbx_description
1 polymer ?
#
loop_
_entity_poly.entity_id
_entity_poly.type
_entity_poly.pdbx_seq_one_letter_code
_entity_poly.pdbx_strand_id
1 'polypeptide(L)'
;MDHRPPTDLFAHARTRGDVFGLSIRYLAYALSPTSASATFGDSTDAQLSPASQLRPVLDLLAWGTGSPVAQALAAETTRRLPAASDYNGPEIWQQLVFYSPERPAMPARDALPLAVHLGATSEDVVVMRSSWDDADATWVSLSCGDWFSTRQHLGRASRSSGATPRHQHRHLRRLETAHWINWSAQRSIHSNVVTVTRPGELFPNSRMIPMVNDGGQRSIAYASGGRRTLDEYRNNLTSGAQFETGGITAFEASRFHDYAACDSTRAYNSVAYASAGNAPKVREVTRQLVFLRPELVVVFDRVESTDPSYVKRFVLHGPARPLFPSLDTFTIDGREGRLLGRRLLPTSGTQGLVEGFRVDGMDFAPLVMGNEARGARVEDQSSAPEAREYFLHLLEVGQAGRSTLPMSSLVEEGGRVGVRVVDPDGSRSYTVLFARTGMTTGEIRVTDRNGGAALPGHPRGRWDLLCAGHRRRRRSAADGCGRGRGRGDGRQRRHGRRDGRRARGVQLPGGDDGGRRSGRGAVGRMAAGRGGARGGEAETAGVSGRAALNQAGAHRRARAPR
;
A
#
# COMPACT_ATOMS: atom_id res chain seq x y z
N MET A 1 -42.88 13.61 -10.80
CA MET A 1 -41.62 12.84 -10.67
C MET A 1 -41.06 12.64 -12.06
N ASP A 2 -39.75 12.79 -12.27
CA ASP A 2 -39.12 12.57 -13.59
C ASP A 2 -38.99 11.06 -13.83
N HIS A 3 -40.01 10.46 -14.45
CA HIS A 3 -40.08 9.01 -14.70
C HIS A 3 -39.17 8.59 -15.85
N ARG A 4 -37.86 8.68 -15.64
CA ARG A 4 -36.90 7.97 -16.49
C ARG A 4 -37.08 6.46 -16.26
N PRO A 5 -37.12 5.63 -17.32
CA PRO A 5 -37.18 4.19 -17.15
C PRO A 5 -35.96 3.70 -16.36
N PRO A 6 -36.11 2.68 -15.50
CA PRO A 6 -34.98 2.11 -14.77
C PRO A 6 -33.91 1.66 -15.76
N THR A 7 -32.71 2.23 -15.62
CA THR A 7 -31.58 1.93 -16.49
C THR A 7 -30.93 0.63 -16.03
N ASP A 8 -30.78 -0.36 -16.92
CA ASP A 8 -29.97 -1.54 -16.64
C ASP A 8 -28.52 -1.10 -16.33
N LEU A 9 -28.12 -1.32 -15.07
CA LEU A 9 -26.81 -0.96 -14.55
C LEU A 9 -25.69 -1.70 -15.29
N PHE A 10 -25.91 -2.94 -15.71
CA PHE A 10 -24.94 -3.72 -16.46
C PHE A 10 -24.81 -3.22 -17.90
N ALA A 11 -25.91 -2.88 -18.58
CA ALA A 11 -25.86 -2.19 -19.87
C ALA A 11 -25.14 -0.85 -19.76
N HIS A 12 -25.46 -0.04 -18.74
CA HIS A 12 -24.77 1.24 -18.54
C HIS A 12 -23.27 1.04 -18.28
N ALA A 13 -22.89 0.10 -17.42
CA ALA A 13 -21.49 -0.22 -17.14
C ALA A 13 -20.75 -0.62 -18.43
N ARG A 14 -21.33 -1.49 -19.27
CA ARG A 14 -20.76 -1.88 -20.57
C ARG A 14 -20.43 -0.67 -21.47
N THR A 15 -21.22 0.41 -21.45
CA THR A 15 -20.90 1.66 -22.20
C THR A 15 -19.68 2.42 -21.67
N ARG A 16 -19.23 2.11 -20.45
CA ARG A 16 -18.07 2.72 -19.76
C ARG A 16 -16.84 1.80 -19.70
N GLY A 17 -16.91 0.61 -20.29
CA GLY A 17 -15.89 -0.43 -20.22
C GLY A 17 -16.22 -1.54 -19.21
N ASP A 18 -15.29 -2.46 -18.98
CA ASP A 18 -15.52 -3.62 -18.11
C ASP A 18 -15.31 -3.31 -16.61
N VAL A 19 -16.09 -2.35 -16.09
CA VAL A 19 -15.98 -1.93 -14.67
C VAL A 19 -16.25 -3.10 -13.73
N PHE A 20 -17.24 -3.95 -14.05
CA PHE A 20 -17.59 -5.10 -13.21
C PHE A 20 -16.59 -6.24 -13.31
N GLY A 21 -16.05 -6.58 -14.50
CA GLY A 21 -14.99 -7.58 -14.61
C GLY A 21 -13.69 -7.15 -13.92
N LEU A 22 -13.35 -5.84 -13.94
CA LEU A 22 -12.28 -5.28 -13.12
C LEU A 22 -12.57 -5.44 -11.62
N SER A 23 -13.81 -5.23 -11.16
CA SER A 23 -14.21 -5.45 -9.76
C SER A 23 -14.16 -6.94 -9.37
N ILE A 24 -14.65 -7.85 -10.22
CA ILE A 24 -14.58 -9.31 -10.02
C ILE A 24 -13.12 -9.74 -9.90
N ARG A 25 -12.24 -9.25 -10.78
CA ARG A 25 -10.80 -9.52 -10.72
C ARG A 25 -10.20 -8.98 -9.44
N TYR A 26 -10.55 -7.76 -9.00
CA TYR A 26 -10.07 -7.22 -7.73
C TYR A 26 -10.48 -8.13 -6.55
N LEU A 27 -11.75 -8.53 -6.48
CA LEU A 27 -12.26 -9.43 -5.44
C LEU A 27 -11.52 -10.78 -5.41
N ALA A 28 -11.31 -11.41 -6.57
CA ALA A 28 -10.65 -12.71 -6.66
C ALA A 28 -9.22 -12.72 -6.06
N TYR A 29 -8.45 -11.64 -6.26
CA TYR A 29 -7.09 -11.49 -5.74
C TYR A 29 -7.03 -10.90 -4.32
N ALA A 30 -8.00 -10.06 -3.94
CA ALA A 30 -8.08 -9.48 -2.60
C ALA A 30 -8.40 -10.53 -1.51
N LEU A 31 -8.95 -11.69 -1.88
CA LEU A 31 -9.18 -12.79 -0.94
C LEU A 31 -7.88 -13.57 -0.68
N SER A 32 -7.47 -13.61 0.57
CA SER A 32 -6.35 -14.43 1.07
C SER A 32 -6.61 -15.94 0.87
N PRO A 33 -5.61 -16.82 1.08
CA PRO A 33 -5.78 -18.28 0.96
C PRO A 33 -6.88 -18.84 1.87
N THR A 34 -7.03 -18.27 3.07
CA THR A 34 -8.09 -18.61 4.05
C THR A 34 -9.45 -17.96 3.73
N SER A 35 -9.62 -17.43 2.51
CA SER A 35 -10.81 -16.72 2.03
C SER A 35 -11.22 -15.47 2.84
N ALA A 36 -10.42 -15.02 3.80
CA ALA A 36 -10.61 -13.71 4.43
C ALA A 36 -10.20 -12.59 3.46
N SER A 37 -10.97 -11.51 3.42
CA SER A 37 -10.60 -10.32 2.64
C SER A 37 -9.30 -9.71 3.16
N ALA A 38 -8.45 -9.29 2.24
CA ALA A 38 -7.38 -8.34 2.54
C ALA A 38 -7.98 -7.10 3.22
N THR A 39 -7.39 -6.72 4.33
CA THR A 39 -7.68 -5.45 4.99
C THR A 39 -7.31 -4.31 4.04
N PHE A 40 -8.24 -3.37 3.87
CA PHE A 40 -8.04 -2.11 3.16
C PHE A 40 -8.92 -1.06 3.82
N GLY A 41 -8.30 -0.01 4.37
CA GLY A 41 -9.04 1.07 5.03
C GLY A 41 -9.82 0.63 6.29
N ASP A 42 -10.80 1.46 6.66
CA ASP A 42 -11.73 1.18 7.76
C ASP A 42 -12.49 -0.11 7.50
N SER A 43 -12.25 -1.12 8.34
CA SER A 43 -12.86 -2.43 8.23
C SER A 43 -13.23 -3.01 9.59
N THR A 44 -14.20 -3.92 9.60
CA THR A 44 -14.63 -4.69 10.77
C THR A 44 -14.53 -6.18 10.47
N ASP A 45 -14.43 -7.03 11.48
CA ASP A 45 -14.40 -8.49 11.28
C ASP A 45 -15.57 -9.01 10.42
N ALA A 46 -16.76 -8.43 10.58
CA ALA A 46 -17.93 -8.79 9.79
C ALA A 46 -17.77 -8.47 8.29
N GLN A 47 -17.12 -7.33 7.97
CA GLN A 47 -16.82 -6.92 6.59
C GLN A 47 -15.62 -7.67 5.97
N LEU A 48 -14.68 -8.13 6.81
CA LEU A 48 -13.54 -8.93 6.37
C LEU A 48 -13.89 -10.43 6.22
N SER A 49 -14.97 -10.87 6.86
CA SER A 49 -15.51 -12.21 6.73
C SER A 49 -16.25 -12.36 5.39
N PRO A 50 -15.93 -13.37 4.55
CA PRO A 50 -16.67 -13.64 3.32
C PRO A 50 -18.13 -14.09 3.59
N ALA A 51 -18.43 -14.52 4.81
CA ALA A 51 -19.74 -15.03 5.24
C ALA A 51 -20.83 -13.96 5.43
N SER A 52 -20.53 -12.67 5.23
CA SER A 52 -21.49 -11.58 5.46
C SER A 52 -22.31 -11.21 4.22
N GLN A 53 -21.65 -10.95 3.08
CA GLN A 53 -22.31 -10.45 1.85
C GLN A 53 -21.64 -10.90 0.54
N LEU A 54 -20.59 -11.74 0.57
CA LEU A 54 -19.81 -12.02 -0.64
C LEU A 54 -20.61 -12.83 -1.68
N ARG A 55 -21.31 -13.89 -1.26
CA ARG A 55 -22.02 -14.80 -2.16
C ARG A 55 -23.14 -14.13 -2.98
N PRO A 56 -24.06 -13.32 -2.41
CA PRO A 56 -25.09 -12.63 -3.19
C PRO A 56 -24.49 -11.68 -4.24
N VAL A 57 -23.45 -10.91 -3.86
CA VAL A 57 -22.74 -10.00 -4.77
C VAL A 57 -22.08 -10.75 -5.93
N LEU A 58 -21.49 -11.91 -5.68
CA LEU A 58 -20.86 -12.71 -6.73
C LEU A 58 -21.86 -13.32 -7.71
N ASP A 59 -23.02 -13.79 -7.25
CA ASP A 59 -24.07 -14.30 -8.16
C ASP A 59 -24.74 -13.18 -8.95
N LEU A 60 -24.99 -12.01 -8.35
CA LEU A 60 -25.42 -10.80 -9.06
C LEU A 60 -24.42 -10.42 -10.17
N LEU A 61 -23.12 -10.40 -9.86
CA LEU A 61 -22.07 -10.10 -10.83
C LEU A 61 -21.99 -11.18 -11.91
N ALA A 62 -22.04 -12.46 -11.55
CA ALA A 62 -22.03 -13.58 -12.49
C ALA A 62 -23.26 -13.57 -13.41
N TRP A 63 -24.44 -13.15 -12.91
CA TRP A 63 -25.65 -12.98 -13.70
C TRP A 63 -25.53 -11.82 -14.69
N GLY A 64 -25.18 -10.62 -14.22
CA GLY A 64 -25.19 -9.42 -15.07
C GLY A 64 -24.01 -9.29 -16.05
N THR A 65 -22.93 -10.04 -15.81
CA THR A 65 -21.71 -10.04 -16.67
C THR A 65 -21.47 -11.35 -17.42
N GLY A 66 -22.06 -12.47 -17.00
CA GLY A 66 -21.69 -13.81 -17.50
C GLY A 66 -20.29 -14.27 -17.06
N SER A 67 -19.67 -13.61 -16.07
CA SER A 67 -18.26 -13.84 -15.74
C SER A 67 -18.01 -15.24 -15.14
N PRO A 68 -17.10 -16.06 -15.76
CA PRO A 68 -16.71 -17.36 -15.22
C PRO A 68 -16.10 -17.26 -13.82
N VAL A 69 -15.26 -16.24 -13.61
CA VAL A 69 -14.52 -16.03 -12.35
C VAL A 69 -15.48 -15.70 -11.20
N ALA A 70 -16.51 -14.89 -11.46
CA ALA A 70 -17.53 -14.56 -10.46
C ALA A 70 -18.32 -15.81 -10.04
N GLN A 71 -18.77 -16.61 -11.02
CA GLN A 71 -19.50 -17.85 -10.78
C GLN A 71 -18.66 -18.89 -10.04
N ALA A 72 -17.40 -19.10 -10.45
CA ALA A 72 -16.54 -20.07 -9.79
C ALA A 72 -16.19 -19.65 -8.34
N LEU A 73 -15.97 -18.35 -8.09
CA LEU A 73 -15.74 -17.81 -6.76
C LEU A 73 -17.01 -17.89 -5.88
N ALA A 74 -18.21 -17.72 -6.45
CA ALA A 74 -19.47 -17.95 -5.76
C ALA A 74 -19.59 -19.42 -5.31
N ALA A 75 -19.36 -20.36 -6.23
CA ALA A 75 -19.38 -21.79 -5.93
C ALA A 75 -18.30 -22.22 -4.92
N GLU A 76 -17.12 -21.61 -4.96
CA GLU A 76 -16.07 -21.81 -3.95
C GLU A 76 -16.50 -21.28 -2.56
N THR A 77 -17.21 -20.15 -2.53
CA THR A 77 -17.74 -19.56 -1.29
C THR A 77 -18.70 -20.53 -0.59
N THR A 78 -19.66 -21.14 -1.32
CA THR A 78 -20.53 -22.20 -0.77
C THR A 78 -19.76 -23.42 -0.27
N ARG A 79 -18.71 -23.85 -0.97
CA ARG A 79 -17.91 -25.01 -0.53
C ARG A 79 -17.10 -24.75 0.73
N ARG A 80 -16.69 -23.49 0.97
CA ARG A 80 -15.79 -23.11 2.08
C ARG A 80 -16.51 -22.57 3.31
N LEU A 81 -17.77 -22.13 3.20
CA LEU A 81 -18.51 -21.48 4.29
C LEU A 81 -19.72 -22.33 4.74
N PRO A 82 -20.20 -22.14 5.99
CA PRO A 82 -21.43 -22.78 6.44
C PRO A 82 -22.62 -22.36 5.57
N ALA A 83 -23.54 -23.29 5.27
CA ALA A 83 -24.71 -23.01 4.42
C ALA A 83 -25.56 -21.82 4.90
N ALA A 84 -25.62 -21.56 6.21
CA ALA A 84 -26.29 -20.39 6.80
C ALA A 84 -25.64 -19.04 6.44
N SER A 85 -24.50 -19.02 5.74
CA SER A 85 -23.76 -17.84 5.30
C SER A 85 -23.90 -17.51 3.82
N ASP A 86 -24.51 -18.39 3.00
CA ASP A 86 -24.62 -18.16 1.55
C ASP A 86 -25.58 -17.01 1.20
N TYR A 87 -26.72 -16.93 1.87
CA TYR A 87 -27.78 -15.93 1.62
C TYR A 87 -28.40 -15.46 2.94
N ASN A 88 -27.58 -14.86 3.81
CA ASN A 88 -28.02 -14.42 5.13
C ASN A 88 -28.71 -13.03 5.09
N GLY A 89 -29.72 -12.86 5.95
CA GLY A 89 -30.35 -11.57 6.22
C GLY A 89 -31.21 -11.03 5.06
N PRO A 90 -31.24 -9.71 4.85
CA PRO A 90 -32.18 -9.09 3.91
C PRO A 90 -31.88 -9.41 2.43
N GLU A 91 -30.73 -10.00 2.11
CA GLU A 91 -30.32 -10.29 0.73
C GLU A 91 -30.78 -11.66 0.21
N ILE A 92 -31.56 -12.42 0.99
CA ILE A 92 -32.03 -13.77 0.59
C ILE A 92 -32.86 -13.76 -0.71
N TRP A 93 -33.54 -12.65 -1.03
CA TRP A 93 -34.26 -12.49 -2.29
C TRP A 93 -33.34 -12.60 -3.52
N GLN A 94 -32.05 -12.27 -3.39
CA GLN A 94 -31.07 -12.37 -4.48
C GLN A 94 -30.90 -13.82 -4.97
N GLN A 95 -31.12 -14.81 -4.08
CA GLN A 95 -31.10 -16.21 -4.46
C GLN A 95 -32.22 -16.55 -5.45
N LEU A 96 -33.40 -15.92 -5.34
CA LEU A 96 -34.52 -16.19 -6.24
C LEU A 96 -34.31 -15.59 -7.64
N VAL A 97 -33.40 -14.63 -7.79
CA VAL A 97 -33.23 -13.84 -9.03
C VAL A 97 -31.91 -14.15 -9.75
N PHE A 98 -30.81 -14.32 -9.01
CA PHE A 98 -29.46 -14.42 -9.60
C PHE A 98 -28.81 -15.80 -9.49
N TYR A 99 -29.22 -16.63 -8.51
CA TYR A 99 -28.76 -18.01 -8.41
C TYR A 99 -29.28 -18.82 -9.60
N SER A 100 -28.42 -19.70 -10.13
CA SER A 100 -28.75 -20.51 -11.30
C SER A 100 -27.93 -21.81 -11.24
N PRO A 101 -28.52 -22.93 -10.77
CA PRO A 101 -27.79 -24.18 -10.53
C PRO A 101 -27.37 -24.89 -11.82
N GLU A 102 -27.99 -24.56 -12.96
CA GLU A 102 -27.77 -25.21 -14.25
C GLU A 102 -26.58 -24.63 -15.04
N ARG A 103 -25.89 -23.61 -14.52
CA ARG A 103 -24.77 -23.00 -15.24
C ARG A 103 -23.59 -23.96 -15.34
N PRO A 104 -22.95 -24.11 -16.52
CA PRO A 104 -21.75 -24.93 -16.69
C PRO A 104 -20.66 -24.58 -15.67
N ALA A 105 -19.91 -25.58 -15.22
CA ALA A 105 -18.72 -25.35 -14.42
C ALA A 105 -17.72 -24.50 -15.21
N MET A 106 -17.35 -23.36 -14.66
CA MET A 106 -16.49 -22.37 -15.29
C MET A 106 -15.06 -22.43 -14.72
N PRO A 107 -14.02 -21.95 -15.45
CA PRO A 107 -12.65 -21.91 -14.95
C PRO A 107 -12.59 -21.26 -13.56
N ALA A 108 -11.97 -21.96 -12.61
CA ALA A 108 -11.83 -21.45 -11.26
C ALA A 108 -10.77 -20.34 -11.20
N ARG A 109 -10.65 -19.70 -10.02
CA ARG A 109 -9.67 -18.62 -9.83
C ARG A 109 -8.22 -19.12 -9.85
N ASP A 110 -8.02 -20.43 -9.73
CA ASP A 110 -6.76 -21.14 -9.94
C ASP A 110 -6.13 -20.89 -11.33
N ALA A 111 -6.96 -20.70 -12.35
CA ALA A 111 -6.55 -20.38 -13.71
C ALA A 111 -6.09 -18.91 -13.89
N LEU A 112 -6.21 -18.07 -12.86
CA LEU A 112 -5.70 -16.69 -12.91
C LEU A 112 -4.18 -16.66 -12.68
N PRO A 113 -3.43 -15.71 -13.28
CA PRO A 113 -2.01 -15.53 -12.98
C PRO A 113 -1.74 -15.37 -11.47
N LEU A 114 -0.62 -15.89 -10.98
CA LEU A 114 -0.26 -15.81 -9.55
C LEU A 114 0.02 -14.38 -9.06
N ALA A 115 0.29 -13.44 -9.97
CA ALA A 115 0.46 -12.03 -9.65
C ALA A 115 -0.29 -11.12 -10.63
N VAL A 116 -0.69 -9.95 -10.13
CA VAL A 116 -1.48 -8.98 -10.89
C VAL A 116 -1.24 -7.55 -10.40
N HIS A 117 -1.36 -6.62 -11.34
CA HIS A 117 -1.46 -5.18 -11.09
C HIS A 117 -2.91 -4.73 -11.31
N LEU A 118 -3.50 -4.10 -10.30
CA LEU A 118 -4.93 -3.77 -10.20
C LEU A 118 -5.12 -2.28 -9.91
N GLY A 119 -6.10 -1.66 -10.57
CA GLY A 119 -6.51 -0.28 -10.24
C GLY A 119 -5.41 0.77 -10.44
N ALA A 120 -4.62 0.66 -11.50
CA ALA A 120 -3.45 1.50 -11.82
C ALA A 120 -3.69 3.02 -11.97
N THR A 121 -4.92 3.50 -11.75
CA THR A 121 -5.30 4.92 -11.71
C THR A 121 -6.25 5.22 -10.54
N SER A 122 -6.24 4.39 -9.49
CA SER A 122 -7.04 4.52 -8.27
C SER A 122 -6.26 4.01 -7.06
N GLU A 123 -6.58 2.83 -6.52
CA GLU A 123 -5.90 2.26 -5.34
C GLU A 123 -4.47 1.78 -5.63
N ASP A 124 -4.21 1.50 -6.91
CA ASP A 124 -2.93 1.07 -7.49
C ASP A 124 -2.21 -0.01 -6.65
N VAL A 125 -2.73 -1.24 -6.78
CA VAL A 125 -2.36 -2.39 -5.96
C VAL A 125 -1.69 -3.46 -6.80
N VAL A 126 -0.55 -3.97 -6.34
CA VAL A 126 -0.01 -5.25 -6.81
C VAL A 126 -0.34 -6.33 -5.79
N VAL A 127 -0.81 -7.48 -6.27
CA VAL A 127 -0.97 -8.71 -5.48
C VAL A 127 -0.09 -9.81 -6.09
N MET A 128 0.60 -10.57 -5.25
CA MET A 128 1.50 -11.68 -5.61
C MET A 128 1.18 -12.90 -4.74
N ARG A 129 1.26 -14.12 -5.31
CA ARG A 129 0.93 -15.37 -4.62
C ARG A 129 1.91 -16.49 -4.97
N SER A 130 2.13 -17.44 -4.06
CA SER A 130 2.80 -18.71 -4.39
C SER A 130 1.86 -19.70 -5.07
N SER A 131 0.58 -19.71 -4.68
CA SER A 131 -0.45 -20.65 -5.17
C SER A 131 -1.87 -20.07 -4.97
N TRP A 132 -2.84 -20.71 -5.63
CA TRP A 132 -4.28 -20.52 -5.42
C TRP A 132 -4.91 -21.63 -4.55
N ASP A 133 -4.47 -22.87 -4.73
CA ASP A 133 -5.12 -24.08 -4.19
C ASP A 133 -4.53 -24.55 -2.85
N ASP A 134 -3.48 -23.88 -2.41
CA ASP A 134 -2.81 -24.14 -1.14
C ASP A 134 -3.32 -23.16 -0.07
N ALA A 135 -3.79 -23.69 1.06
CA ALA A 135 -4.23 -22.90 2.21
C ALA A 135 -3.08 -22.15 2.90
N ASP A 136 -1.85 -22.67 2.75
CA ASP A 136 -0.63 -22.14 3.32
C ASP A 136 0.11 -21.19 2.35
N ALA A 137 -0.49 -20.91 1.18
CA ALA A 137 0.13 -20.09 0.15
C ALA A 137 0.54 -18.70 0.66
N THR A 138 1.80 -18.34 0.45
CA THR A 138 2.24 -16.95 0.61
C THR A 138 1.43 -16.06 -0.34
N TRP A 139 0.69 -15.13 0.24
CA TRP A 139 0.01 -14.02 -0.43
C TRP A 139 0.71 -12.73 0.01
N VAL A 140 0.97 -11.81 -0.91
CA VAL A 140 1.59 -10.50 -0.64
C VAL A 140 0.81 -9.44 -1.40
N SER A 141 0.60 -8.27 -0.80
CA SER A 141 0.14 -7.09 -1.53
C SER A 141 0.93 -5.83 -1.21
N LEU A 142 0.95 -4.91 -2.17
CA LEU A 142 1.54 -3.58 -2.10
C LEU A 142 0.53 -2.57 -2.67
N SER A 143 0.07 -1.62 -1.87
CA SER A 143 -0.76 -0.48 -2.34
C SER A 143 0.10 0.78 -2.47
N CYS A 144 -0.05 1.48 -3.60
CA CYS A 144 0.71 2.71 -3.88
C CYS A 144 -0.15 3.88 -4.39
N GLY A 145 -1.45 3.70 -4.63
CA GLY A 145 -2.23 4.63 -5.43
C GLY A 145 -2.59 5.97 -4.81
N ASP A 146 -3.56 6.63 -5.41
CA ASP A 146 -4.02 7.97 -5.04
C ASP A 146 -5.15 7.91 -4.00
N TRP A 147 -5.17 8.90 -3.10
CA TRP A 147 -6.20 8.99 -2.07
C TRP A 147 -7.56 9.26 -2.71
N PHE A 148 -8.61 8.55 -2.29
CA PHE A 148 -9.95 8.69 -2.84
C PHE A 148 -11.03 8.66 -1.77
N SER A 149 -11.03 7.67 -0.87
CA SER A 149 -12.13 7.47 0.08
C SER A 149 -11.89 8.19 1.41
N THR A 150 -12.97 8.46 2.16
CA THR A 150 -12.91 8.97 3.55
C THR A 150 -12.55 7.86 4.54
N ARG A 151 -12.80 6.60 4.15
CA ARG A 151 -12.47 5.37 4.88
C ARG A 151 -11.11 4.78 4.51
N GLN A 152 -10.35 5.47 3.67
CA GLN A 152 -9.02 5.03 3.28
C GLN A 152 -8.03 5.28 4.43
N HIS A 153 -6.92 4.55 4.43
CA HIS A 153 -5.85 4.70 5.41
C HIS A 153 -4.60 5.31 4.75
N LEU A 154 -3.89 6.20 5.43
CA LEU A 154 -2.65 6.82 4.93
C LEU A 154 -1.46 5.85 4.99
N GLY A 155 -1.51 4.78 4.19
CA GLY A 155 -0.54 3.70 4.16
C GLY A 155 0.05 3.42 2.78
N ARG A 156 0.45 4.44 2.01
CA ARG A 156 1.11 4.20 0.70
C ARG A 156 2.45 3.49 0.85
N ALA A 157 2.76 2.64 -0.13
CA ALA A 157 3.82 1.65 -0.08
C ALA A 157 3.67 0.59 1.04
N SER A 158 2.52 0.51 1.73
CA SER A 158 2.30 -0.50 2.76
C SER A 158 2.24 -1.90 2.14
N ARG A 159 2.96 -2.83 2.76
CA ARG A 159 2.98 -4.24 2.41
C ARG A 159 2.14 -5.04 3.38
N SER A 160 1.30 -5.95 2.90
CA SER A 160 0.67 -6.98 3.74
C SER A 160 0.97 -8.37 3.19
N SER A 161 0.87 -9.41 4.03
CA SER A 161 1.01 -10.80 3.59
C SER A 161 0.11 -11.77 4.36
N GLY A 162 -0.29 -12.86 3.70
CA GLY A 162 -1.33 -13.79 4.15
C GLY A 162 -0.87 -14.86 5.14
N ALA A 163 0.33 -15.42 4.94
CA ALA A 163 0.95 -16.38 5.86
C ALA A 163 1.86 -15.72 6.93
N THR A 164 2.09 -14.40 6.82
CA THR A 164 2.43 -13.59 8.00
C THR A 164 1.16 -13.32 8.79
N PRO A 165 1.24 -13.09 10.10
CA PRO A 165 0.03 -13.02 10.87
C PRO A 165 -0.69 -11.69 10.61
N ARG A 166 -2.02 -11.78 10.53
CA ARG A 166 -2.91 -10.81 9.87
C ARG A 166 -2.92 -9.45 10.59
N HIS A 167 -1.96 -8.58 10.25
CA HIS A 167 -1.87 -7.19 10.74
C HIS A 167 -1.97 -6.18 9.60
N GLN A 168 -3.21 -5.79 9.31
CA GLN A 168 -3.54 -4.37 9.35
C GLN A 168 -4.69 -4.20 10.34
N HIS A 169 -4.86 -2.98 10.83
CA HIS A 169 -5.60 -2.72 12.05
C HIS A 169 -7.11 -2.93 11.88
N ARG A 170 -7.60 -4.00 12.52
CA ARG A 170 -9.00 -4.44 12.51
C ARG A 170 -9.78 -3.73 13.60
N HIS A 171 -10.48 -2.65 13.27
CA HIS A 171 -11.87 -2.39 13.68
C HIS A 171 -12.25 -0.92 13.54
N LEU A 172 -13.27 -0.67 12.74
CA LEU A 172 -14.13 0.49 12.93
C LEU A 172 -15.23 0.16 13.94
N ARG A 173 -15.20 0.76 15.14
CA ARG A 173 -16.44 0.97 15.93
C ARG A 173 -16.75 2.44 16.24
N ARG A 174 -15.77 3.35 16.14
CA ARG A 174 -15.98 4.82 16.21
C ARG A 174 -14.96 5.56 15.33
N LEU A 175 -15.47 6.16 14.25
CA LEU A 175 -14.75 7.14 13.44
C LEU A 175 -14.24 8.29 14.32
N GLU A 176 -13.13 8.92 13.91
CA GLU A 176 -12.67 10.21 14.45
C GLU A 176 -12.36 10.21 15.96
N THR A 177 -12.08 9.04 16.53
CA THR A 177 -11.49 8.90 17.87
C THR A 177 -9.99 9.25 17.87
N ALA A 178 -9.40 9.47 19.05
CA ALA A 178 -7.95 9.65 19.19
C ALA A 178 -7.16 8.48 18.56
N HIS A 179 -7.64 7.24 18.71
CA HIS A 179 -7.09 6.07 18.02
C HIS A 179 -7.15 6.22 16.48
N TRP A 180 -8.32 6.54 15.93
CA TRP A 180 -8.52 6.67 14.48
C TRP A 180 -7.70 7.82 13.87
N ILE A 181 -7.49 8.91 14.62
CA ILE A 181 -6.73 10.10 14.18
C ILE A 181 -5.21 9.97 14.41
N ASN A 182 -4.75 9.36 15.51
CA ASN A 182 -3.33 9.31 15.90
C ASN A 182 -2.65 7.95 15.77
N TRP A 183 -3.40 6.88 15.46
CA TRP A 183 -2.84 5.56 15.17
C TRP A 183 -3.24 5.05 13.79
N SER A 184 -4.53 4.83 13.53
CA SER A 184 -4.99 4.13 12.32
C SER A 184 -5.24 5.06 11.14
N ALA A 185 -6.49 5.27 10.71
CA ALA A 185 -6.81 5.71 9.35
C ALA A 185 -6.10 7.00 8.88
N GLN A 186 -5.95 7.99 9.75
CA GLN A 186 -5.34 9.27 9.38
C GLN A 186 -3.82 9.33 9.55
N ARG A 187 -3.14 8.19 9.77
CA ARG A 187 -1.68 8.06 10.00
C ARG A 187 -1.08 6.92 9.21
N SER A 188 0.25 6.84 9.18
CA SER A 188 0.98 5.77 8.49
C SER A 188 1.60 4.75 9.44
N ILE A 189 1.81 5.10 10.71
CA ILE A 189 2.47 4.26 11.71
C ILE A 189 1.72 2.98 12.11
N HIS A 190 0.48 2.78 11.67
CA HIS A 190 -0.22 1.48 11.78
C HIS A 190 0.06 0.52 10.60
N SER A 191 0.83 0.97 9.60
CA SER A 191 1.09 0.29 8.34
C SER A 191 2.57 -0.03 8.18
N ASN A 192 2.86 -1.02 7.33
CA ASN A 192 4.24 -1.46 7.06
C ASN A 192 4.90 -0.52 6.06
N VAL A 193 5.32 0.67 6.50
CA VAL A 193 5.84 1.77 5.65
C VAL A 193 7.25 2.19 6.07
N VAL A 194 7.79 3.22 5.40
CA VAL A 194 8.89 4.03 5.94
C VAL A 194 8.30 5.27 6.63
N THR A 195 8.85 5.69 7.77
CA THR A 195 8.59 7.00 8.37
C THR A 195 9.82 7.91 8.29
N VAL A 196 9.58 9.22 8.19
CA VAL A 196 10.60 10.28 8.23
C VAL A 196 10.13 11.34 9.21
N THR A 197 10.71 11.37 10.41
CA THR A 197 10.32 12.29 11.49
C THR A 197 11.02 13.64 11.29
N ARG A 198 10.27 14.65 10.82
CA ARG A 198 10.67 16.07 10.90
C ARG A 198 10.15 16.67 12.21
N PRO A 199 11.00 17.23 13.08
CA PRO A 199 10.55 17.97 14.27
C PRO A 199 9.59 19.11 13.91
N GLY A 200 8.51 19.27 14.68
CA GLY A 200 7.49 20.31 14.44
C GLY A 200 6.67 20.11 13.15
N GLU A 201 6.59 18.90 12.59
CA GLU A 201 5.63 18.59 11.52
C GLU A 201 4.19 18.54 12.06
N LEU A 202 3.28 19.22 11.36
CA LEU A 202 1.87 19.37 11.73
C LEU A 202 1.00 18.41 10.91
N PHE A 203 -0.01 17.82 11.56
CA PHE A 203 -0.90 16.83 10.96
C PHE A 203 -2.38 17.25 11.08
N PRO A 204 -2.82 18.38 10.49
CA PRO A 204 -4.12 18.97 10.78
C PRO A 204 -5.31 18.03 10.50
N ASN A 205 -6.26 17.98 11.43
CA ASN A 205 -7.50 17.19 11.34
C ASN A 205 -8.75 18.07 11.59
N SER A 206 -9.88 17.70 11.00
CA SER A 206 -11.16 18.42 11.09
C SER A 206 -11.85 18.40 12.46
N ARG A 207 -11.28 17.73 13.46
CA ARG A 207 -11.81 17.64 14.82
C ARG A 207 -10.95 18.32 15.87
N MET A 208 -9.87 18.98 15.45
CA MET A 208 -8.92 19.69 16.33
C MET A 208 -8.36 18.80 17.46
N ILE A 209 -8.41 17.48 17.31
CA ILE A 209 -7.84 16.55 18.28
C ILE A 209 -6.32 16.72 18.27
N PRO A 210 -5.65 16.84 19.44
CA PRO A 210 -4.20 16.97 19.52
C PRO A 210 -3.49 15.87 18.74
N MET A 211 -2.56 16.26 17.87
CA MET A 211 -1.85 15.36 16.97
C MET A 211 -0.47 15.02 17.51
N VAL A 212 -0.07 13.76 17.33
CA VAL A 212 1.32 13.32 17.56
C VAL A 212 2.15 13.38 16.29
N ASN A 213 3.48 13.24 16.38
CA ASN A 213 4.33 13.10 15.19
C ASN A 213 4.75 11.64 14.99
N ASP A 214 4.12 10.97 14.01
CA ASP A 214 4.44 9.59 13.63
C ASP A 214 5.51 9.50 12.52
N GLY A 215 6.01 10.65 12.03
CA GLY A 215 6.89 10.72 10.87
C GLY A 215 6.25 10.24 9.56
N GLY A 216 4.96 9.96 9.52
CA GLY A 216 4.26 9.32 8.41
C GLY A 216 3.93 10.26 7.24
N GLN A 217 2.91 9.87 6.49
CA GLN A 217 2.40 10.58 5.33
C GLN A 217 1.62 11.84 5.75
N ARG A 218 1.56 12.84 4.87
CA ARG A 218 0.90 14.12 5.13
C ARG A 218 -0.58 13.90 5.40
N SER A 219 -1.16 14.63 6.35
CA SER A 219 -2.61 14.63 6.54
C SER A 219 -3.33 15.10 5.28
N ILE A 220 -4.33 14.34 4.86
CA ILE A 220 -5.21 14.66 3.73
C ILE A 220 -6.62 14.85 4.30
N ALA A 221 -7.24 15.98 3.98
CA ALA A 221 -8.53 16.35 4.58
C ALA A 221 -9.62 15.33 4.17
N TYR A 222 -10.00 14.46 5.11
CA TYR A 222 -10.96 13.38 4.90
C TYR A 222 -12.43 13.85 4.90
N ALA A 223 -12.76 14.88 5.69
CA ALA A 223 -14.11 15.41 5.83
C ALA A 223 -14.46 16.54 4.83
N SER A 224 -13.48 17.05 4.07
CA SER A 224 -13.70 18.13 3.11
C SER A 224 -14.16 17.64 1.73
N GLY A 225 -14.76 18.55 0.95
CA GLY A 225 -15.12 18.32 -0.45
C GLY A 225 -13.93 18.15 -1.39
N GLY A 226 -14.16 18.33 -2.70
CA GLY A 226 -13.15 18.11 -3.74
C GLY A 226 -13.24 16.75 -4.44
N ARG A 227 -14.21 15.89 -4.11
CA ARG A 227 -14.33 14.51 -4.62
C ARG A 227 -15.75 13.93 -4.68
N ARG A 228 -16.78 14.79 -4.77
CA ARG A 228 -18.19 14.37 -4.91
C ARG A 228 -18.50 13.86 -6.31
N THR A 229 -17.74 14.31 -7.30
CA THR A 229 -17.78 13.80 -8.68
C THR A 229 -16.38 13.40 -9.13
N LEU A 230 -16.31 12.56 -10.17
CA LEU A 230 -15.04 12.12 -10.76
C LEU A 230 -14.21 13.30 -11.31
N ASP A 231 -14.86 14.34 -11.83
CA ASP A 231 -14.16 15.50 -12.36
C ASP A 231 -13.74 16.48 -11.25
N GLU A 232 -14.53 16.62 -10.17
CA GLU A 232 -14.08 17.34 -8.96
C GLU A 232 -12.83 16.67 -8.38
N TYR A 233 -12.85 15.33 -8.30
CA TYR A 233 -11.72 14.50 -7.85
C TYR A 233 -10.48 14.69 -8.72
N ARG A 234 -10.61 14.55 -10.05
CA ARG A 234 -9.50 14.74 -11.01
C ARG A 234 -8.89 16.13 -10.93
N ASN A 235 -9.71 17.17 -10.75
CA ASN A 235 -9.22 18.54 -10.59
C ASN A 235 -8.41 18.71 -9.29
N ASN A 236 -8.81 18.02 -8.22
CA ASN A 236 -8.08 17.99 -6.95
C ASN A 236 -6.93 16.95 -6.89
N LEU A 237 -6.73 16.18 -7.97
CA LEU A 237 -5.73 15.11 -7.99
C LEU A 237 -4.30 15.63 -8.04
N THR A 238 -4.04 16.83 -8.57
CA THR A 238 -2.69 17.46 -8.53
C THR A 238 -2.77 18.97 -8.30
N SER A 239 -3.87 19.43 -7.69
CA SER A 239 -4.13 20.82 -7.33
C SER A 239 -5.09 20.86 -6.14
N GLY A 240 -5.30 22.03 -5.52
CA GLY A 240 -6.26 22.15 -4.42
C GLY A 240 -5.95 21.22 -3.25
N ALA A 241 -6.80 20.21 -3.02
CA ALA A 241 -6.64 19.23 -1.95
C ALA A 241 -5.42 18.28 -2.12
N GLN A 242 -4.86 18.18 -3.34
CA GLN A 242 -3.72 17.31 -3.68
C GLN A 242 -3.98 15.86 -3.21
N PHE A 243 -4.84 15.14 -3.94
CA PHE A 243 -5.16 13.74 -3.61
C PHE A 243 -4.15 12.72 -4.14
N GLU A 244 -3.17 13.13 -4.93
CA GLU A 244 -2.12 12.24 -5.40
C GLU A 244 -1.17 11.83 -4.27
N THR A 245 -1.00 10.53 -4.10
CA THR A 245 -0.15 9.99 -3.03
C THR A 245 0.91 9.03 -3.53
N GLY A 246 0.76 8.46 -4.72
CA GLY A 246 1.81 7.65 -5.32
C GLY A 246 1.35 6.92 -6.57
N GLY A 247 2.19 6.00 -7.03
CA GLY A 247 1.80 5.04 -8.05
C GLY A 247 2.82 3.92 -8.24
N ILE A 248 2.34 2.78 -8.74
CA ILE A 248 3.18 1.67 -9.17
C ILE A 248 3.93 2.11 -10.42
N THR A 249 5.25 2.22 -10.31
CA THR A 249 6.15 2.68 -11.37
C THR A 249 6.62 1.56 -12.27
N ALA A 250 6.60 0.31 -11.79
CA ALA A 250 6.89 -0.89 -12.58
C ALA A 250 6.24 -2.13 -11.94
N PHE A 251 5.88 -3.11 -12.77
CA PHE A 251 5.37 -4.41 -12.36
C PHE A 251 5.84 -5.48 -13.35
N GLU A 252 6.29 -6.62 -12.83
CA GLU A 252 6.60 -7.84 -13.60
C GLU A 252 6.08 -9.07 -12.86
N ALA A 253 5.48 -10.01 -13.59
CA ALA A 253 5.20 -11.35 -13.11
C ALA A 253 5.97 -12.35 -13.98
N SER A 254 6.72 -13.26 -13.36
CA SER A 254 7.57 -14.24 -14.04
C SER A 254 7.36 -15.65 -13.47
N ARG A 255 8.20 -16.62 -13.83
CA ARG A 255 8.06 -18.00 -13.32
C ARG A 255 8.47 -18.12 -11.84
N PHE A 256 9.62 -17.57 -11.47
CA PHE A 256 10.21 -17.73 -10.14
C PHE A 256 10.07 -16.50 -9.24
N HIS A 257 9.94 -15.32 -9.85
CA HIS A 257 9.80 -14.07 -9.13
C HIS A 257 8.66 -13.23 -9.67
N ASP A 258 8.16 -12.35 -8.82
CA ASP A 258 7.39 -11.17 -9.22
C ASP A 258 8.10 -9.93 -8.69
N TYR A 259 7.92 -8.80 -9.37
CA TYR A 259 8.49 -7.51 -9.02
C TYR A 259 7.44 -6.42 -9.05
N ALA A 260 7.51 -5.49 -8.10
CA ALA A 260 6.78 -4.24 -8.12
C ALA A 260 7.65 -3.10 -7.60
N ALA A 261 7.48 -1.91 -8.19
CA ALA A 261 8.05 -0.66 -7.70
C ALA A 261 6.95 0.37 -7.46
N CYS A 262 7.09 1.14 -6.39
CA CYS A 262 6.17 2.16 -5.91
C CYS A 262 6.94 3.46 -5.66
N ASP A 263 6.45 4.58 -6.18
CA ASP A 263 6.86 5.92 -5.73
C ASP A 263 5.74 6.49 -4.87
N SER A 264 6.01 6.68 -3.58
CA SER A 264 5.08 7.26 -2.61
C SER A 264 5.53 8.64 -2.11
N THR A 265 6.48 9.28 -2.80
CA THR A 265 7.06 10.57 -2.39
C THR A 265 6.00 11.64 -2.15
N ARG A 266 4.93 11.68 -2.96
CA ARG A 266 3.83 12.64 -2.83
C ARG A 266 2.83 12.33 -1.71
N ALA A 267 2.91 11.15 -1.09
CA ALA A 267 2.20 10.87 0.16
C ALA A 267 2.79 11.63 1.35
N TYR A 268 4.05 12.07 1.30
CA TYR A 268 4.70 12.81 2.38
C TYR A 268 4.69 14.32 2.08
N ASN A 269 4.97 15.13 3.10
CA ASN A 269 5.35 16.53 2.89
C ASN A 269 6.68 16.57 2.14
N SER A 270 6.63 16.75 0.83
CA SER A 270 7.74 16.58 -0.10
C SER A 270 8.12 17.89 -0.78
N VAL A 271 9.25 17.91 -1.49
CA VAL A 271 9.65 19.07 -2.31
C VAL A 271 8.68 19.34 -3.47
N ALA A 272 7.82 18.39 -3.84
CA ALA A 272 6.77 18.58 -4.83
C ALA A 272 5.49 19.22 -4.23
N TYR A 273 5.16 18.88 -2.98
CA TYR A 273 4.05 19.46 -2.23
C TYR A 273 4.19 19.21 -0.72
N ALA A 274 3.98 20.26 0.08
CA ALA A 274 3.80 20.18 1.52
C ALA A 274 2.43 20.79 1.90
N SER A 275 1.76 20.19 2.88
CA SER A 275 0.47 20.68 3.38
C SER A 275 0.61 22.00 4.15
N ALA A 276 -0.48 22.75 4.26
CA ALA A 276 -0.47 24.07 4.91
C ALA A 276 0.09 24.00 6.34
N GLY A 277 1.05 24.88 6.64
CA GLY A 277 1.78 24.91 7.92
C GLY A 277 3.02 24.01 7.99
N ASN A 278 3.29 23.19 6.97
CA ASN A 278 4.49 22.35 6.90
C ASN A 278 5.54 22.87 5.90
N ALA A 279 6.79 22.47 6.15
CA ALA A 279 7.86 22.55 5.16
C ALA A 279 8.14 21.15 4.57
N PRO A 280 8.67 21.05 3.34
CA PRO A 280 9.14 19.80 2.76
C PRO A 280 10.12 19.05 3.67
N LYS A 281 9.84 17.77 3.95
CA LYS A 281 10.72 16.86 4.70
C LYS A 281 11.42 15.79 3.85
N VAL A 282 10.94 15.50 2.64
CA VAL A 282 11.54 14.50 1.73
C VAL A 282 11.71 14.99 0.29
N ARG A 283 12.75 14.47 -0.37
CA ARG A 283 12.98 14.53 -1.82
C ARG A 283 12.57 13.24 -2.53
N GLU A 284 12.70 12.10 -1.88
CA GLU A 284 12.33 10.79 -2.42
C GLU A 284 11.83 9.85 -1.31
N VAL A 285 10.73 9.14 -1.58
CA VAL A 285 10.36 7.88 -0.88
C VAL A 285 9.89 6.88 -1.93
N THR A 286 10.72 5.89 -2.24
CA THR A 286 10.38 4.80 -3.18
C THR A 286 10.56 3.44 -2.52
N ARG A 287 9.72 2.48 -2.90
CA ARG A 287 9.77 1.08 -2.46
C ARG A 287 9.81 0.14 -3.65
N GLN A 288 10.73 -0.80 -3.64
CA GLN A 288 10.83 -1.92 -4.56
C GLN A 288 10.62 -3.24 -3.79
N LEU A 289 9.81 -4.13 -4.34
CA LEU A 289 9.48 -5.43 -3.75
C LEU A 289 9.74 -6.52 -4.80
N VAL A 290 10.54 -7.52 -4.44
CA VAL A 290 10.72 -8.75 -5.22
C VAL A 290 10.23 -9.93 -4.39
N PHE A 291 9.21 -10.64 -4.87
CA PHE A 291 8.75 -11.88 -4.27
C PHE A 291 9.40 -13.04 -5.01
N LEU A 292 10.31 -13.77 -4.34
CA LEU A 292 10.89 -15.01 -4.85
C LEU A 292 10.04 -16.17 -4.32
N ARG A 293 9.36 -16.88 -5.22
CA ARG A 293 8.46 -17.98 -4.86
C ARG A 293 9.24 -19.13 -4.19
N PRO A 294 8.66 -19.77 -3.15
CA PRO A 294 7.28 -19.64 -2.68
C PRO A 294 7.08 -18.66 -1.51
N GLU A 295 8.13 -18.11 -0.92
CA GLU A 295 8.06 -17.62 0.48
C GLU A 295 8.95 -16.40 0.80
N LEU A 296 9.89 -16.02 -0.07
CA LEU A 296 10.86 -14.97 0.23
C LEU A 296 10.44 -13.64 -0.39
N VAL A 297 10.47 -12.57 0.41
CA VAL A 297 10.17 -11.20 -0.04
C VAL A 297 11.38 -10.31 0.25
N VAL A 298 12.00 -9.79 -0.81
CA VAL A 298 13.00 -8.72 -0.70
C VAL A 298 12.30 -7.38 -0.78
N VAL A 299 12.47 -6.54 0.23
CA VAL A 299 11.99 -5.15 0.25
C VAL A 299 13.19 -4.22 0.20
N PHE A 300 13.18 -3.25 -0.70
CA PHE A 300 14.20 -2.21 -0.81
C PHE A 300 13.57 -0.83 -0.88
N ASP A 301 13.90 0.02 0.08
CA ASP A 301 13.42 1.40 0.15
C ASP A 301 14.57 2.38 -0.10
N ARG A 302 14.29 3.43 -0.87
CA ARG A 302 15.17 4.60 -1.03
C ARG A 302 14.48 5.81 -0.41
N VAL A 303 15.15 6.44 0.54
CA VAL A 303 14.54 7.50 1.36
C VAL A 303 15.49 8.68 1.42
N GLU A 304 15.13 9.79 0.78
CA GLU A 304 15.90 11.03 0.88
C GLU A 304 15.09 12.10 1.63
N SER A 305 15.58 12.53 2.79
CA SER A 305 15.08 13.68 3.53
C SER A 305 15.64 15.00 3.01
N THR A 306 14.97 16.11 3.31
CA THR A 306 15.49 17.46 3.00
C THR A 306 16.64 17.86 3.93
N ASP A 307 16.70 17.29 5.13
CA ASP A 307 17.66 17.51 6.21
C ASP A 307 18.20 16.15 6.73
N PRO A 308 19.53 15.94 6.84
CA PRO A 308 20.11 14.69 7.33
C PRO A 308 19.65 14.29 8.74
N SER A 309 19.33 15.27 9.61
CA SER A 309 18.92 15.03 11.00
C SER A 309 17.53 14.41 11.14
N TYR A 310 16.72 14.41 10.08
CA TYR A 310 15.38 13.83 10.12
C TYR A 310 15.47 12.31 10.18
N VAL A 311 14.95 11.74 11.27
CA VAL A 311 15.08 10.31 11.57
C VAL A 311 14.20 9.50 10.64
N LYS A 312 14.82 8.55 9.92
CA LYS A 312 14.15 7.65 8.97
C LYS A 312 14.04 6.26 9.58
N ARG A 313 12.89 5.61 9.47
CA ARG A 313 12.68 4.25 10.00
C ARG A 313 11.95 3.37 9.01
N PHE A 314 12.39 2.12 8.87
CA PHE A 314 11.59 1.04 8.29
C PHE A 314 10.69 0.48 9.38
N VAL A 315 9.38 0.39 9.12
CA VAL A 315 8.36 -0.07 10.08
C VAL A 315 7.71 -1.37 9.60
N LEU A 316 7.66 -2.37 10.47
CA LEU A 316 7.05 -3.67 10.17
C LEU A 316 6.29 -4.24 11.38
N HIS A 317 4.97 -4.39 11.23
CA HIS A 317 4.04 -4.86 12.24
C HIS A 317 3.87 -6.39 12.27
N GLY A 318 3.52 -6.88 13.45
CA GLY A 318 3.16 -8.26 13.77
C GLY A 318 2.12 -8.34 14.90
N PRO A 319 1.50 -9.50 15.14
CA PRO A 319 0.48 -9.70 16.17
C PRO A 319 1.06 -9.94 17.56
N ALA A 320 2.35 -10.27 17.59
CA ALA A 320 3.11 -10.73 18.72
C ALA A 320 4.39 -9.92 18.73
N ARG A 321 4.99 -9.85 19.91
CA ARG A 321 6.26 -9.18 20.14
C ARG A 321 7.37 -9.81 19.26
N PRO A 322 8.03 -9.03 18.37
CA PRO A 322 9.25 -9.46 17.71
C PRO A 322 10.30 -9.97 18.70
N LEU A 323 10.94 -11.07 18.34
CA LEU A 323 12.17 -11.56 18.94
C LEU A 323 13.34 -11.18 18.03
N PHE A 324 14.51 -10.91 18.61
CA PHE A 324 15.72 -10.52 17.87
C PHE A 324 16.86 -11.52 18.17
N PRO A 325 17.01 -12.61 17.39
CA PRO A 325 18.07 -13.60 17.59
C PRO A 325 19.49 -13.06 17.35
N SER A 326 19.64 -11.96 16.60
CA SER A 326 20.89 -11.25 16.35
C SER A 326 20.64 -9.75 16.15
N LEU A 327 21.69 -8.96 15.90
CA LEU A 327 21.60 -7.52 15.61
C LEU A 327 21.03 -7.18 14.22
N ASP A 328 20.86 -8.19 13.36
CA ASP A 328 20.36 -8.05 12.00
C ASP A 328 19.17 -8.96 11.68
N THR A 329 18.71 -9.82 12.62
CA THR A 329 17.59 -10.74 12.39
C THR A 329 16.48 -10.57 13.42
N PHE A 330 15.25 -10.76 12.97
CA PHE A 330 14.07 -10.80 13.82
C PHE A 330 13.13 -11.95 13.45
N THR A 331 12.26 -12.31 14.39
CA THR A 331 11.18 -13.29 14.21
C THR A 331 9.89 -12.73 14.79
N ILE A 332 8.79 -12.88 14.06
CA ILE A 332 7.44 -12.51 14.49
C ILE A 332 6.54 -13.73 14.34
N ASP A 333 6.05 -14.24 15.47
CA ASP A 333 5.13 -15.38 15.51
C ASP A 333 3.67 -14.95 15.33
N GLY A 334 2.89 -15.84 14.72
CA GLY A 334 1.43 -15.76 14.62
C GLY A 334 0.73 -16.98 15.19
N ARG A 335 -0.59 -17.01 15.02
CA ARG A 335 -1.39 -18.20 15.39
C ARG A 335 -1.18 -19.38 14.44
N GLU A 336 -0.90 -19.10 13.17
CA GLU A 336 -0.95 -20.07 12.05
C GLU A 336 0.31 -20.02 11.17
N GLY A 337 1.28 -19.14 11.47
CA GLY A 337 2.45 -18.90 10.62
C GLY A 337 3.47 -17.98 11.28
N ARG A 338 4.63 -17.84 10.65
CA ARG A 338 5.80 -17.12 11.17
C ARG A 338 6.40 -16.22 10.09
N LEU A 339 6.87 -15.05 10.51
CA LEU A 339 7.72 -14.18 9.71
C LEU A 339 9.14 -14.21 10.27
N LEU A 340 10.10 -14.62 9.46
CA LEU A 340 11.52 -14.39 9.72
C LEU A 340 11.97 -13.17 8.91
N GLY A 341 12.90 -12.37 9.42
CA GLY A 341 13.44 -11.23 8.69
C GLY A 341 14.91 -10.97 8.98
N ARG A 342 15.65 -10.53 7.96
CA ARG A 342 17.03 -10.02 8.05
C ARG A 342 17.11 -8.61 7.48
N ARG A 343 17.64 -7.68 8.27
CA ARG A 343 18.04 -6.33 7.87
C ARG A 343 19.44 -6.40 7.23
N LEU A 344 19.51 -6.13 5.93
CA LEU A 344 20.77 -6.04 5.18
C LEU A 344 21.23 -4.58 5.03
N LEU A 345 20.28 -3.64 4.97
CA LEU A 345 20.53 -2.20 5.12
C LEU A 345 19.49 -1.58 6.07
N PRO A 346 19.90 -0.62 6.92
CA PRO A 346 21.28 -0.18 7.16
C PRO A 346 22.13 -1.28 7.81
N THR A 347 23.43 -1.33 7.47
CA THR A 347 24.38 -2.32 8.04
C THR A 347 24.65 -2.07 9.51
N SER A 348 24.64 -0.80 9.94
CA SER A 348 24.73 -0.39 11.34
C SER A 348 23.52 0.46 11.73
N GLY A 349 22.89 0.13 12.86
CA GLY A 349 21.64 0.76 13.25
C GLY A 349 20.91 -0.01 14.35
N THR A 350 19.90 0.61 14.95
CA THR A 350 19.07 -0.02 15.97
C THR A 350 17.98 -0.90 15.34
N GLN A 351 17.62 -1.98 16.03
CA GLN A 351 16.38 -2.72 15.79
C GLN A 351 15.44 -2.41 16.96
N GLY A 352 14.49 -1.49 16.73
CA GLY A 352 13.54 -1.05 17.74
C GLY A 352 12.38 -2.01 17.89
N LEU A 353 11.94 -2.22 19.13
CA LEU A 353 10.66 -2.83 19.46
C LEU A 353 9.70 -1.74 19.95
N VAL A 354 8.53 -1.62 19.32
CA VAL A 354 7.42 -0.83 19.89
C VAL A 354 6.18 -1.72 20.02
N GLU A 355 5.68 -1.84 21.25
CA GLU A 355 4.49 -2.62 21.58
C GLU A 355 3.21 -1.76 21.49
N GLY A 356 2.13 -2.39 21.02
CA GLY A 356 0.80 -1.81 20.96
C GLY A 356 0.68 -0.59 20.06
N PHE A 357 -0.18 0.35 20.47
CA PHE A 357 -0.62 1.50 19.68
C PHE A 357 0.22 2.74 19.99
N ARG A 358 1.51 2.54 20.33
CA ARG A 358 2.35 3.59 20.89
C ARG A 358 3.00 4.45 19.81
N VAL A 359 2.85 5.76 19.93
CA VAL A 359 3.38 6.78 19.02
C VAL A 359 3.82 7.97 19.86
N ASP A 360 5.06 8.44 19.67
CA ASP A 360 5.59 9.65 20.33
C ASP A 360 5.40 9.61 21.86
N GLY A 361 5.73 8.46 22.48
CA GLY A 361 5.58 8.18 23.92
C GLY A 361 4.17 7.79 24.39
N MET A 362 3.12 8.28 23.73
CA MET A 362 1.70 8.06 24.06
C MET A 362 1.19 6.68 23.58
N ASP A 363 0.16 6.10 24.23
CA ASP A 363 -0.54 4.88 23.79
C ASP A 363 -1.95 5.24 23.26
N PHE A 364 -2.21 4.96 21.99
CA PHE A 364 -3.49 5.24 21.33
C PHE A 364 -4.39 4.00 21.26
N ALA A 365 -4.56 3.32 22.40
CA ALA A 365 -5.43 2.15 22.48
C ALA A 365 -6.88 2.48 22.08
N PRO A 366 -7.57 1.58 21.34
CA PRO A 366 -8.96 1.78 20.99
C PRO A 366 -9.85 1.75 22.24
N LEU A 367 -10.89 2.59 22.27
CA LEU A 367 -11.84 2.69 23.38
C LEU A 367 -12.57 1.36 23.69
N VAL A 368 -12.64 0.47 22.71
CA VAL A 368 -13.15 -0.90 22.85
C VAL A 368 -12.16 -1.83 22.17
N MET A 369 -11.51 -2.70 22.96
CA MET A 369 -10.65 -3.76 22.44
C MET A 369 -11.51 -4.79 21.68
N GLY A 370 -11.51 -4.72 20.35
CA GLY A 370 -12.05 -5.77 19.47
C GLY A 370 -11.01 -6.84 19.16
N ASN A 371 -11.09 -7.45 17.97
CA ASN A 371 -10.01 -8.28 17.42
C ASN A 371 -8.82 -7.46 16.86
N GLU A 372 -8.72 -6.18 17.24
CA GLU A 372 -7.51 -5.40 17.04
C GLU A 372 -6.45 -5.89 18.04
N ALA A 373 -5.55 -6.77 17.59
CA ALA A 373 -4.53 -7.27 18.49
C ALA A 373 -3.61 -6.10 18.92
N ARG A 374 -3.29 -6.05 20.22
CA ARG A 374 -2.13 -5.29 20.76
C ARG A 374 -0.84 -5.96 20.28
N GLY A 375 -0.64 -5.91 18.97
CA GLY A 375 0.56 -6.41 18.31
C GLY A 375 1.77 -5.56 18.65
N ALA A 376 2.85 -5.75 17.90
CA ALA A 376 4.05 -4.96 18.06
C ALA A 376 4.70 -4.76 16.68
N ARG A 377 5.66 -3.84 16.60
CA ARG A 377 6.37 -3.56 15.37
C ARG A 377 7.88 -3.49 15.59
N VAL A 378 8.60 -3.91 14.57
CA VAL A 378 10.02 -3.64 14.37
C VAL A 378 10.14 -2.23 13.78
N GLU A 379 11.02 -1.42 14.36
CA GLU A 379 11.45 -0.13 13.79
C GLU A 379 12.98 -0.15 13.57
N ASP A 380 13.42 -0.39 12.34
CA ASP A 380 14.85 -0.34 12.00
C ASP A 380 15.27 1.07 11.59
N GLN A 381 16.40 1.56 12.12
CA GLN A 381 16.89 2.93 11.93
C GLN A 381 18.41 2.93 11.73
N SER A 382 18.95 3.79 10.85
CA SER A 382 20.40 4.00 10.72
C SER A 382 21.02 4.59 12.01
N SER A 383 22.27 4.22 12.29
CA SER A 383 23.09 4.84 13.33
C SER A 383 23.71 6.18 12.88
N ALA A 384 23.81 6.42 11.57
CA ALA A 384 24.40 7.63 10.98
C ALA A 384 23.30 8.47 10.29
N PRO A 385 23.09 9.74 10.69
CA PRO A 385 22.10 10.61 10.07
C PRO A 385 22.61 11.12 8.72
N GLU A 386 22.08 10.56 7.63
CA GLU A 386 22.36 11.00 6.25
C GLU A 386 21.12 11.59 5.61
N ALA A 387 21.27 12.43 4.58
CA ALA A 387 20.12 12.89 3.80
C ALA A 387 19.44 11.72 3.09
N ARG A 388 20.22 10.79 2.51
CA ARG A 388 19.75 9.66 1.71
C ARG A 388 20.11 8.34 2.37
N GLU A 389 19.11 7.62 2.85
CA GLU A 389 19.26 6.30 3.46
C GLU A 389 18.58 5.21 2.62
N TYR A 390 19.00 3.97 2.86
CA TYR A 390 18.47 2.78 2.22
C TYR A 390 18.05 1.77 3.28
N PHE A 391 16.87 1.18 3.11
CA PHE A 391 16.46 0.01 3.87
C PHE A 391 16.42 -1.19 2.91
N LEU A 392 17.01 -2.31 3.30
CA LEU A 392 17.02 -3.54 2.52
C LEU A 392 16.75 -4.69 3.47
N HIS A 393 15.64 -5.37 3.25
CA HIS A 393 15.17 -6.45 4.11
C HIS A 393 14.88 -7.69 3.28
N LEU A 394 15.43 -8.82 3.72
CA LEU A 394 14.99 -10.14 3.29
C LEU A 394 13.99 -10.66 4.33
N LEU A 395 12.76 -10.95 3.89
CA LEU A 395 11.71 -11.51 4.71
C LEU A 395 11.38 -12.91 4.21
N GLU A 396 11.09 -13.84 5.12
CA GLU A 396 10.56 -15.16 4.80
C GLU A 396 9.21 -15.34 5.48
N VAL A 397 8.21 -15.67 4.66
CA VAL A 397 6.81 -15.82 5.03
C VAL A 397 6.48 -17.30 4.99
N GLY A 398 6.35 -17.95 6.15
CA GLY A 398 6.28 -19.41 6.19
C GLY A 398 5.46 -20.02 7.32
N GLN A 399 5.32 -21.34 7.25
CA GLN A 399 4.68 -22.19 8.25
C GLN A 399 5.33 -22.09 9.64
N ALA A 400 4.54 -22.34 10.68
CA ALA A 400 5.03 -22.46 12.05
C ALA A 400 5.94 -23.71 12.20
N GLY A 401 7.25 -23.52 12.03
CA GLY A 401 8.23 -24.60 12.14
C GLY A 401 9.63 -24.23 11.66
N ARG A 402 9.74 -23.39 10.62
CA ARG A 402 11.06 -22.84 10.23
C ARG A 402 11.57 -21.87 11.30
N SER A 403 12.88 -21.94 11.55
CA SER A 403 13.58 -21.19 12.59
C SER A 403 14.79 -20.41 12.07
N THR A 404 15.19 -20.64 10.82
CA THR A 404 16.37 -20.05 10.20
C THR A 404 16.04 -19.57 8.80
N LEU A 405 16.49 -18.36 8.47
CA LEU A 405 16.46 -17.83 7.10
C LEU A 405 17.47 -18.58 6.21
N PRO A 406 17.25 -18.65 4.89
CA PRO A 406 18.27 -19.11 3.95
C PRO A 406 19.55 -18.28 4.06
N MET A 407 20.66 -18.88 3.64
CA MET A 407 21.95 -18.17 3.58
C MET A 407 21.83 -16.97 2.66
N SER A 408 22.09 -15.79 3.21
CA SER A 408 21.89 -14.52 2.51
C SER A 408 22.97 -13.50 2.85
N SER A 409 23.42 -12.73 1.86
CA SER A 409 24.44 -11.68 2.01
C SER A 409 24.08 -10.42 1.24
N LEU A 410 24.50 -9.25 1.75
CA LEU A 410 24.48 -7.99 1.02
C LEU A 410 25.36 -8.10 -0.24
N VAL A 411 24.93 -7.50 -1.34
CA VAL A 411 25.69 -7.41 -2.59
C VAL A 411 25.67 -5.97 -3.08
N GLU A 412 26.84 -5.44 -3.46
CA GLU A 412 26.99 -4.10 -4.02
C GLU A 412 27.73 -4.17 -5.37
N GLU A 413 27.13 -3.59 -6.42
CA GLU A 413 27.64 -3.67 -7.79
C GLU A 413 27.39 -2.39 -8.57
N GLY A 414 28.42 -1.55 -8.77
CA GLY A 414 28.38 -0.45 -9.74
C GLY A 414 27.20 0.50 -9.57
N GLY A 415 27.05 1.10 -8.38
CA GLY A 415 25.92 1.98 -8.05
C GLY A 415 24.61 1.26 -7.71
N ARG A 416 24.61 -0.08 -7.70
CA ARG A 416 23.46 -0.90 -7.29
C ARG A 416 23.75 -1.62 -5.97
N VAL A 417 22.68 -2.00 -5.28
CA VAL A 417 22.73 -2.76 -4.03
C VAL A 417 21.59 -3.75 -3.96
N GLY A 418 21.77 -4.84 -3.22
CA GLY A 418 20.72 -5.82 -3.00
C GLY A 418 21.23 -7.04 -2.26
N VAL A 419 20.66 -8.20 -2.55
CA VAL A 419 20.86 -9.43 -1.78
C VAL A 419 21.21 -10.60 -2.68
N ARG A 420 22.18 -11.42 -2.25
CA ARG A 420 22.31 -12.79 -2.72
C ARG A 420 21.65 -13.72 -1.70
N VAL A 421 20.79 -14.61 -2.16
CA VAL A 421 20.16 -15.67 -1.36
C VAL A 421 20.49 -17.02 -2.00
N VAL A 422 20.79 -18.02 -1.19
CA VAL A 422 21.04 -19.41 -1.63
C VAL A 422 19.91 -20.28 -1.08
N ASP A 423 19.34 -21.15 -1.92
CA ASP A 423 18.34 -22.13 -1.46
C ASP A 423 18.94 -23.03 -0.35
N PRO A 424 18.15 -23.50 0.64
CA PRO A 424 18.66 -24.31 1.75
C PRO A 424 19.37 -25.61 1.33
N ASP A 425 19.03 -26.15 0.16
CA ASP A 425 19.66 -27.34 -0.44
C ASP A 425 20.85 -27.02 -1.36
N GLY A 426 21.22 -25.74 -1.49
CA GLY A 426 22.28 -25.26 -2.38
C GLY A 426 21.97 -25.39 -3.88
N SER A 427 20.74 -25.77 -4.27
CA SER A 427 20.41 -26.07 -5.67
C SER A 427 20.47 -24.84 -6.58
N ARG A 428 20.13 -23.66 -6.05
CA ARG A 428 20.11 -22.37 -6.75
C ARG A 428 20.62 -21.24 -5.87
N SER A 429 21.11 -20.17 -6.49
CA SER A 429 21.25 -18.87 -5.83
C SER A 429 20.67 -17.72 -6.67
N TYR A 430 19.96 -16.83 -5.99
CA TYR A 430 19.35 -15.62 -6.55
C TYR A 430 20.19 -14.42 -6.14
N THR A 431 20.60 -13.61 -7.11
CA THR A 431 21.18 -12.27 -6.84
C THR A 431 20.19 -11.23 -7.33
N VAL A 432 19.57 -10.52 -6.40
CA VAL A 432 18.63 -9.42 -6.64
C VAL A 432 19.36 -8.10 -6.39
N LEU A 433 19.32 -7.18 -7.35
CA LEU A 433 20.00 -5.88 -7.30
C LEU A 433 19.04 -4.75 -7.68
N PHE A 434 19.20 -3.60 -7.03
CA PHE A 434 18.40 -2.41 -7.21
C PHE A 434 19.29 -1.18 -7.44
N ALA A 435 18.84 -0.24 -8.26
CA ALA A 435 19.55 1.03 -8.45
C ALA A 435 19.42 1.94 -7.23
N ARG A 436 20.55 2.40 -6.65
CA ARG A 436 20.57 3.30 -5.49
C ARG A 436 19.98 4.70 -5.78
N THR A 437 19.99 5.13 -7.04
CA THR A 437 19.52 6.46 -7.47
C THR A 437 18.83 6.39 -8.84
N GLY A 438 18.20 7.49 -9.26
CA GLY A 438 17.53 7.57 -10.56
C GLY A 438 16.23 6.77 -10.61
N MET A 439 15.92 6.19 -11.77
CA MET A 439 14.69 5.39 -11.94
C MET A 439 14.67 4.15 -11.02
N THR A 440 13.48 3.79 -10.54
CA THR A 440 13.22 2.52 -9.85
C THR A 440 13.44 1.38 -10.82
N THR A 441 14.59 0.71 -10.71
CA THR A 441 15.06 -0.32 -11.63
C THR A 441 15.83 -1.39 -10.86
N GLY A 442 16.07 -2.53 -11.51
CA GLY A 442 16.91 -3.58 -10.93
C GLY A 442 17.18 -4.76 -11.86
N GLU A 443 17.85 -5.76 -11.31
CA GLU A 443 18.24 -6.99 -12.00
C GLU A 443 18.07 -8.18 -11.05
N ILE A 444 17.56 -9.30 -11.56
CA ILE A 444 17.68 -10.61 -10.92
C ILE A 444 18.57 -11.52 -11.77
N ARG A 445 19.48 -12.24 -11.12
CA ARG A 445 20.27 -13.32 -11.71
C ARG A 445 19.96 -14.61 -10.97
N VAL A 446 19.74 -15.70 -11.69
CA VAL A 446 19.50 -17.03 -11.09
C VAL A 446 20.55 -18.00 -11.59
N THR A 447 21.33 -18.53 -10.65
CA THR A 447 22.39 -19.51 -10.91
C THR A 447 22.06 -20.85 -10.29
N ASP A 448 22.52 -21.94 -10.89
CA ASP A 448 22.49 -23.27 -10.29
C ASP A 448 23.66 -23.48 -9.32
N ARG A 449 23.70 -24.66 -8.68
CA ARG A 449 24.78 -25.10 -7.78
C ARG A 449 26.20 -25.03 -8.35
N ASN A 450 26.34 -25.07 -9.68
CA ASN A 450 27.62 -25.04 -10.41
C ASN A 450 28.00 -23.62 -10.86
N GLY A 451 27.20 -22.60 -10.52
CA GLY A 451 27.35 -21.24 -11.03
C GLY A 451 26.87 -21.06 -12.48
N GLY A 452 26.29 -22.11 -13.07
CA GLY A 452 25.67 -22.08 -14.39
C GLY A 452 24.38 -21.27 -14.39
N ALA A 453 23.94 -20.86 -15.58
CA ALA A 453 22.60 -20.30 -15.76
C ALA A 453 21.55 -21.36 -15.40
N ALA A 454 20.73 -21.11 -14.38
CA ALA A 454 19.75 -22.09 -13.89
C ALA A 454 18.68 -22.49 -14.92
N LEU A 455 18.54 -21.75 -16.03
CA LEU A 455 17.76 -22.13 -17.20
C LEU A 455 18.42 -21.64 -18.51
N PRO A 456 18.34 -22.43 -19.60
CA PRO A 456 18.58 -21.94 -20.95
C PRO A 456 17.58 -20.82 -21.30
N GLY A 457 18.07 -19.69 -21.82
CA GLY A 457 17.25 -18.61 -22.39
C GLY A 457 16.87 -17.46 -21.44
N HIS A 458 16.79 -17.66 -20.13
CA HIS A 458 16.46 -16.58 -19.16
C HIS A 458 17.33 -16.58 -17.87
N PRO A 459 18.66 -16.41 -17.96
CA PRO A 459 19.55 -16.30 -16.79
C PRO A 459 19.44 -14.98 -16.03
N ARG A 460 18.83 -13.94 -16.64
CA ARG A 460 18.75 -12.57 -16.11
C ARG A 460 17.38 -11.97 -16.39
N GLY A 461 16.73 -11.44 -15.35
CA GLY A 461 15.62 -10.50 -15.48
C GLY A 461 16.13 -9.08 -15.26
N ARG A 462 15.66 -8.12 -16.05
CA ARG A 462 15.92 -6.69 -15.85
C ARG A 462 14.60 -5.96 -15.77
N TRP A 463 14.46 -5.14 -14.74
CA TRP A 463 13.27 -4.32 -14.54
C TRP A 463 13.60 -2.89 -14.92
N ASP A 464 13.12 -2.52 -16.10
CA ASP A 464 13.10 -1.15 -16.59
C ASP A 464 11.67 -0.60 -16.52
N LEU A 465 11.56 0.72 -16.50
CA LEU A 465 10.28 1.44 -16.41
C LEU A 465 9.46 1.25 -17.70
N LEU A 466 8.60 0.23 -17.75
CA LEU A 466 7.58 0.10 -18.79
C LEU A 466 6.58 1.26 -18.64
N CYS A 467 6.81 2.31 -19.42
CA CYS A 467 6.18 3.61 -19.24
C CYS A 467 4.65 3.55 -19.08
N ALA A 468 4.14 4.32 -18.11
CA ALA A 468 2.73 4.51 -17.82
C ALA A 468 1.92 4.90 -19.06
N GLY A 469 1.30 3.90 -19.68
CA GLY A 469 0.53 4.03 -20.90
C GLY A 469 -0.86 4.62 -20.69
N HIS A 470 -0.96 5.89 -20.23
CA HIS A 470 -2.05 6.84 -20.54
C HIS A 470 -1.95 8.18 -19.75
N ARG A 471 -0.92 8.99 -20.01
CA ARG A 471 -1.03 10.45 -19.86
C ARG A 471 -0.92 11.13 -21.23
N ARG A 472 -1.99 11.06 -22.02
CA ARG A 472 -2.10 11.76 -23.33
C ARG A 472 -2.11 13.27 -23.13
N ARG A 473 -0.93 13.89 -23.07
CA ARG A 473 -0.78 15.30 -23.49
C ARG A 473 -1.00 15.36 -25.00
N ARG A 474 -2.12 15.93 -25.45
CA ARG A 474 -2.30 16.28 -26.87
C ARG A 474 -1.30 17.36 -27.28
N ARG A 475 -0.22 16.99 -27.96
CA ARG A 475 0.46 17.81 -28.99
C ARG A 475 0.91 16.90 -30.15
N SER A 476 1.24 17.52 -31.28
CA SER A 476 1.11 17.00 -32.63
C SER A 476 2.30 16.21 -33.18
N ALA A 477 1.97 15.37 -34.17
CA ALA A 477 2.80 14.90 -35.30
C ALA A 477 3.83 13.76 -35.08
N ALA A 478 3.72 12.78 -35.98
CA ALA A 478 4.72 11.83 -36.52
C ALA A 478 5.95 11.43 -35.67
N ASP A 479 6.05 10.14 -35.30
CA ASP A 479 6.68 9.15 -36.18
C ASP A 479 6.43 7.69 -35.71
N GLY A 480 6.70 6.71 -36.59
CA GLY A 480 6.19 5.35 -36.49
C GLY A 480 7.00 4.36 -35.64
N CYS A 481 6.29 3.47 -34.92
CA CYS A 481 6.91 2.34 -34.21
C CYS A 481 7.02 1.12 -35.14
N GLY A 482 8.23 0.90 -35.69
CA GLY A 482 8.51 -0.17 -36.65
C GLY A 482 8.62 -1.57 -36.01
N ARG A 483 8.01 -2.58 -36.64
CA ARG A 483 8.10 -3.99 -36.21
C ARG A 483 9.46 -4.59 -36.60
N GLY A 484 10.24 -5.04 -35.61
CA GLY A 484 11.41 -5.89 -35.87
C GLY A 484 11.00 -7.30 -36.29
N ARG A 485 11.25 -7.67 -37.55
CA ARG A 485 11.25 -9.08 -38.01
C ARG A 485 12.69 -9.56 -38.21
N GLY A 486 12.87 -10.89 -38.12
CA GLY A 486 14.17 -11.53 -38.02
C GLY A 486 15.09 -11.36 -39.23
N ARG A 487 16.38 -11.63 -38.99
CA ARG A 487 17.44 -11.65 -40.01
C ARG A 487 17.26 -12.83 -40.96
N GLY A 488 17.52 -12.59 -42.25
CA GLY A 488 17.70 -13.61 -43.28
C GLY A 488 18.66 -13.07 -44.33
N ASP A 489 19.55 -13.93 -44.86
CA ASP A 489 20.60 -13.55 -45.80
C ASP A 489 20.09 -13.04 -47.16
N GLY A 490 20.85 -12.15 -47.80
CA GLY A 490 20.54 -11.67 -49.16
C GLY A 490 21.62 -10.76 -49.75
N ARG A 491 22.28 -11.20 -50.82
CA ARG A 491 23.37 -10.48 -51.51
C ARG A 491 22.87 -9.27 -52.33
N GLN A 492 23.74 -8.26 -52.43
CA GLN A 492 23.99 -7.35 -53.58
C GLN A 492 22.80 -6.91 -54.49
N ARG A 493 22.62 -5.59 -54.68
CA ARG A 493 23.11 -4.85 -55.88
C ARG A 493 22.85 -3.33 -55.81
N ARG A 494 23.38 -2.62 -56.81
CA ARG A 494 23.63 -1.17 -56.90
C ARG A 494 22.42 -0.32 -57.37
N HIS A 495 22.62 1.00 -57.25
CA HIS A 495 21.91 2.12 -57.91
C HIS A 495 20.49 2.46 -57.37
N GLY A 496 20.10 3.74 -57.28
CA GLY A 496 20.89 4.96 -57.43
C GLY A 496 20.09 6.27 -57.31
N ARG A 497 20.77 7.33 -56.85
CA ARG A 497 20.60 8.78 -57.13
C ARG A 497 19.19 9.43 -57.24
N ARG A 498 19.05 10.53 -56.46
CA ARG A 498 18.49 11.85 -56.86
C ARG A 498 16.95 11.94 -57.05
N ASP A 499 16.32 13.12 -56.98
CA ASP A 499 16.68 14.44 -56.42
C ASP A 499 15.40 15.27 -56.17
N GLY A 500 15.51 16.28 -55.30
CA GLY A 500 14.71 17.52 -55.40
C GLY A 500 13.36 17.57 -54.66
N ARG A 501 12.85 18.73 -54.25
CA ARG A 501 13.38 20.09 -54.01
C ARG A 501 12.15 21.01 -53.78
N ARG A 502 12.04 21.67 -52.61
CA ARG A 502 11.41 23.01 -52.40
C ARG A 502 9.88 23.11 -52.71
N ALA A 503 9.10 24.12 -52.31
CA ALA A 503 9.36 25.45 -51.71
C ALA A 503 8.22 25.85 -50.71
N ARG A 504 8.49 26.60 -49.62
CA ARG A 504 8.27 28.07 -49.38
C ARG A 504 6.82 28.56 -49.12
N GLY A 505 6.71 29.51 -48.15
CA GLY A 505 5.51 30.29 -47.77
C GLY A 505 5.18 30.11 -46.26
N VAL A 506 5.53 30.97 -45.29
CA VAL A 506 5.26 32.43 -45.07
C VAL A 506 3.74 32.66 -44.92
N GLN A 507 3.16 33.10 -43.78
CA GLN A 507 3.26 34.44 -43.17
C GLN A 507 2.59 34.51 -41.75
N LEU A 508 2.91 35.54 -40.94
CA LEU A 508 2.18 36.01 -39.74
C LEU A 508 1.65 37.44 -39.99
N PRO A 509 0.56 37.89 -39.33
CA PRO A 509 0.63 38.84 -38.19
C PRO A 509 -0.48 38.56 -37.11
N GLY A 510 -0.73 39.31 -36.01
CA GLY A 510 -0.10 40.48 -35.34
C GLY A 510 -1.15 41.33 -34.57
N GLY A 511 -0.82 41.86 -33.38
CA GLY A 511 -1.61 42.87 -32.58
C GLY A 511 -2.88 42.38 -31.84
N ASP A 512 -3.46 43.07 -30.84
CA ASP A 512 -2.97 44.22 -30.04
C ASP A 512 -3.81 44.49 -28.75
N ASP A 513 -3.20 45.20 -27.79
CA ASP A 513 -3.70 46.16 -26.77
C ASP A 513 -4.90 45.98 -25.78
N GLY A 514 -4.78 46.67 -24.62
CA GLY A 514 -5.92 47.29 -23.89
C GLY A 514 -6.10 46.97 -22.37
N GLY A 515 -5.98 47.96 -21.47
CA GLY A 515 -6.26 47.81 -20.02
C GLY A 515 -6.96 49.02 -19.35
N ARG A 516 -7.28 48.97 -18.04
CA ARG A 516 -7.64 50.15 -17.18
C ARG A 516 -7.71 49.88 -15.65
N ARG A 517 -7.79 50.96 -14.85
CA ARG A 517 -7.63 51.04 -13.37
C ARG A 517 -8.94 51.31 -12.58
N SER A 518 -9.08 50.79 -11.34
CA SER A 518 -9.85 51.35 -10.17
C SER A 518 -9.82 50.41 -8.94
N GLY A 519 -9.95 50.79 -7.64
CA GLY A 519 -9.80 52.10 -6.97
C GLY A 519 -10.60 52.29 -5.65
N ARG A 520 -9.93 52.55 -4.50
CA ARG A 520 -10.46 52.90 -3.12
C ARG A 520 -11.13 51.75 -2.33
N GLY A 521 -11.11 51.66 -0.97
CA GLY A 521 -10.46 52.40 0.14
C GLY A 521 -10.33 51.46 1.40
N ALA A 522 -9.41 51.63 2.36
CA ALA A 522 -9.50 52.47 3.59
C ALA A 522 -10.77 52.19 4.44
N VAL A 523 -10.80 51.98 5.77
CA VAL A 523 -9.98 52.34 6.98
C VAL A 523 -10.19 51.20 8.03
N GLY A 524 -9.25 50.77 8.88
CA GLY A 524 -8.81 51.49 10.09
C GLY A 524 -8.09 50.61 11.14
N ARG A 525 -7.20 51.25 11.91
CA ARG A 525 -6.52 50.71 13.10
C ARG A 525 -7.24 51.21 14.36
N MET A 526 -7.21 50.42 15.44
CA MET A 526 -7.09 50.95 16.81
C MET A 526 -6.09 50.13 17.62
N ALA A 527 -5.43 50.79 18.56
CA ALA A 527 -4.50 50.26 19.55
C ALA A 527 -4.62 51.07 20.84
N ALA A 528 -3.95 50.61 21.92
CA ALA A 528 -3.97 51.07 23.32
C ALA A 528 -5.01 50.33 24.20
N GLY A 529 -4.78 50.09 25.50
CA GLY A 529 -3.59 50.35 26.36
C GLY A 529 -3.50 49.27 27.46
N ARG A 530 -2.31 48.86 27.92
CA ARG A 530 -1.54 49.41 29.07
C ARG A 530 -2.26 49.39 30.44
N GLY A 531 -1.68 48.61 31.36
CA GLY A 531 -1.95 48.58 32.81
C GLY A 531 -1.93 47.12 33.33
N GLY A 532 -1.23 46.74 34.41
CA GLY A 532 -0.27 47.46 35.25
C GLY A 532 -0.28 46.98 36.71
N ALA A 533 0.85 46.48 37.23
CA ALA A 533 1.12 46.16 38.65
C ALA A 533 0.28 45.00 39.29
N ARG A 534 0.62 44.41 40.46
CA ARG A 534 1.88 44.10 41.19
C ARG A 534 1.51 43.13 42.34
N GLY A 535 2.45 42.30 42.79
CA GLY A 535 2.36 41.52 44.05
C GLY A 535 1.43 40.30 43.99
N GLY A 536 1.55 39.31 44.89
CA GLY A 536 2.51 39.13 45.98
C GLY A 536 2.43 37.70 46.55
N GLU A 537 3.40 37.33 47.36
CA GLU A 537 3.64 35.97 47.90
C GLU A 537 2.49 35.40 48.76
N ALA A 538 2.38 34.06 48.79
CA ALA A 538 2.19 33.30 50.03
C ALA A 538 2.53 31.81 49.81
N GLU A 539 3.39 31.25 50.66
CA GLU A 539 3.63 29.81 50.78
C GLU A 539 2.44 29.10 51.46
N THR A 540 2.32 27.78 51.28
CA THR A 540 2.40 26.84 52.43
C THR A 540 2.49 25.36 51.99
N ALA A 541 3.15 24.56 52.83
CA ALA A 541 3.20 23.09 52.76
C ALA A 541 1.78 22.46 52.95
N GLY A 542 1.49 21.20 52.65
CA GLY A 542 2.32 20.05 52.28
C GLY A 542 1.63 18.75 52.76
N VAL A 543 2.42 17.69 52.97
CA VAL A 543 2.05 16.38 53.60
C VAL A 543 1.39 15.32 52.69
N SER A 544 1.90 14.12 52.88
CA SER A 544 1.66 12.84 52.20
C SER A 544 0.45 12.05 52.73
N GLY A 545 -0.06 11.10 51.93
CA GLY A 545 -0.89 10.00 52.42
C GLY A 545 -0.92 8.80 51.46
N ARG A 546 -0.46 7.63 51.92
CA ARG A 546 -0.46 6.35 51.17
C ARG A 546 -1.10 5.27 52.05
N ALA A 547 -1.51 4.16 51.42
CA ALA A 547 -2.10 2.94 52.01
C ALA A 547 -3.59 3.06 52.43
N ALA A 548 -4.40 2.00 52.54
CA ALA A 548 -4.52 0.64 51.96
C ALA A 548 -5.57 -0.13 52.80
N LEU A 549 -6.03 -1.32 52.35
CA LEU A 549 -6.85 -2.34 53.08
C LEU A 549 -8.31 -1.94 53.36
N ASN A 550 -9.36 -2.71 53.03
CA ASN A 550 -9.69 -4.10 53.41
C ASN A 550 -10.77 -4.66 52.44
N GLN A 551 -10.72 -5.92 51.97
CA GLN A 551 -11.15 -7.20 52.58
C GLN A 551 -12.67 -7.48 52.63
N ALA A 552 -13.00 -8.78 52.48
CA ALA A 552 -14.32 -9.45 52.53
C ALA A 552 -15.29 -9.18 51.36
N GLY A 553 -16.05 -10.16 50.85
CA GLY A 553 -16.11 -11.57 51.22
C GLY A 553 -16.77 -12.44 50.15
N ALA A 554 -16.51 -13.75 50.19
CA ALA A 554 -17.07 -14.71 49.23
C ALA A 554 -18.44 -15.22 49.67
N HIS A 555 -19.33 -15.51 48.72
CA HIS A 555 -20.38 -16.51 48.96
C HIS A 555 -20.66 -17.39 47.72
N ARG A 556 -20.75 -18.69 47.99
CA ARG A 556 -20.98 -19.77 47.03
C ARG A 556 -22.39 -19.68 46.41
N ARG A 557 -22.53 -20.20 45.17
CA ARG A 557 -23.51 -21.26 44.87
C ARG A 557 -23.13 -22.03 43.60
N ALA A 558 -23.08 -23.35 43.72
CA ALA A 558 -23.00 -24.28 42.61
C ALA A 558 -24.19 -25.23 42.68
N ARG A 559 -24.78 -25.58 41.53
CA ARG A 559 -25.58 -26.80 41.32
C ARG A 559 -25.78 -27.03 39.82
N ALA A 560 -24.93 -27.92 39.30
CA ALA A 560 -25.23 -29.20 38.63
C ALA A 560 -26.36 -29.30 37.55
N PRO A 561 -26.26 -30.29 36.64
CA PRO A 561 -26.72 -30.11 35.25
C PRO A 561 -27.93 -30.97 34.85
N ARG A 562 -28.46 -30.69 33.65
CA ARG A 562 -29.00 -31.65 32.69
C ARG A 562 -28.72 -31.16 31.27
#